data_AF-A0A6N1V8M4-F1
#
_entry.id   AF-A0A6N1V8M4-F1
#
_cell.length_a   1.000
_cell.length_b   1.000
_cell.length_c   1.000
_cell.angle_alpha   90.00
_cell.angle_beta   90.00
_cell.angle_gamma   90.00
#
_symmetry.space_group_name_H-M   'P 1'
#
loop_
_entity.id
_entity.type
_entity.pdbx_description
1 polymer ?
#
loop_
_entity_poly.entity_id
_entity_poly.type
_entity_poly.pdbx_seq_one_letter_code
_entity_poly.pdbx_strand_id
1 'polypeptide(L)'
;MADIAIDSGELEGLILRMRALLAREETDVSDPGGNPSDDEVPAALQELSGDLTRAEIVQEIEALNDDQQDALVALYWIGRGDAEPQEWNSTITLARQRHEGSTAEYLLAHPLVPDQIEEGWEKMRESGELE
;
A
#
# COMPACT_ATOMS: atom_id res chain seq x y z
N MET A 1 6.35 22.39 1.01
CA MET A 1 5.59 21.85 2.16
C MET A 1 4.46 21.02 1.61
N ALA A 2 4.68 19.72 1.66
CA ALA A 2 3.80 18.65 1.29
C ALA A 2 3.03 18.21 2.53
N ASP A 3 1.71 18.40 2.52
CA ASP A 3 0.84 17.76 3.49
C ASP A 3 0.62 16.31 3.04
N ILE A 4 1.14 15.35 3.80
CA ILE A 4 0.81 13.95 3.58
C ILE A 4 -0.35 13.62 4.51
N ALA A 5 -1.51 13.30 3.93
CA ALA A 5 -2.74 13.01 4.66
C ALA A 5 -2.69 11.71 5.51
N ILE A 6 -1.52 11.09 5.65
CA ILE A 6 -1.30 9.81 6.32
C ILE A 6 -0.29 10.01 7.44
N ASP A 7 -0.61 9.54 8.64
CA ASP A 7 0.32 9.53 9.77
C ASP A 7 1.49 8.57 9.54
N SER A 8 2.67 8.91 10.07
CA SER A 8 3.87 8.09 9.91
C SER A 8 3.70 6.67 10.47
N GLY A 9 3.08 6.53 11.65
CA GLY A 9 2.87 5.23 12.28
C GLY A 9 1.83 4.38 11.55
N GLU A 10 0.81 5.01 10.97
CA GLU A 10 -0.17 4.33 10.11
C GLU A 10 0.51 3.82 8.83
N LEU A 11 1.33 4.65 8.18
CA LEU A 11 2.07 4.29 6.97
C LEU A 11 3.07 3.15 7.21
N GLU A 12 3.91 3.25 8.25
CA GLU A 12 4.88 2.22 8.62
C GLU A 12 4.21 0.89 8.95
N GLY A 13 3.08 0.93 9.67
CA GLY A 13 2.27 -0.24 9.99
C GLY A 13 1.72 -0.93 8.74
N LEU A 14 1.19 -0.15 7.79
CA LEU A 14 0.69 -0.64 6.52
C LEU A 14 1.80 -1.28 5.67
N ILE A 15 2.95 -0.61 5.53
CA ILE A 15 4.12 -1.10 4.78
C ILE A 15 4.58 -2.46 5.32
N LEU A 16 4.71 -2.59 6.65
CA LEU A 16 5.14 -3.84 7.29
C LEU A 16 4.19 -5.00 6.94
N ARG A 17 2.88 -4.75 6.96
CA ARG A 17 1.86 -5.75 6.64
C ARG A 17 1.86 -6.12 5.15
N MET A 18 2.00 -5.13 4.26
CA MET A 18 2.14 -5.36 2.82
C MET A 18 3.38 -6.21 2.52
N ARG A 19 4.53 -5.91 3.16
CA ARG A 19 5.76 -6.69 3.02
C ARG A 19 5.59 -8.12 3.51
N ALA A 20 4.96 -8.32 4.67
CA ALA A 20 4.68 -9.65 5.19
C ALA A 20 3.78 -10.49 4.26
N LEU A 21 2.74 -9.87 3.70
CA LEU A 21 1.85 -10.50 2.72
C LEU A 21 2.61 -10.92 1.45
N LEU A 22 3.34 -9.99 0.84
CA LEU A 22 4.03 -10.22 -0.43
C LEU A 22 5.18 -11.24 -0.30
N ALA A 23 5.90 -11.22 0.82
CA ALA A 23 6.91 -12.23 1.13
C ALA A 23 6.30 -13.63 1.28
N ARG A 24 5.09 -13.74 1.86
CA ARG A 24 4.37 -15.01 1.96
C ARG A 24 3.89 -15.50 0.60
N GLU A 25 3.33 -14.63 -0.24
CA GLU A 25 2.85 -14.98 -1.58
C GLU A 25 3.98 -15.38 -2.54
N GLU A 26 5.18 -14.79 -2.41
CA GLU A 26 6.36 -15.25 -3.17
C GLU A 26 6.74 -16.70 -2.84
N THR A 27 6.52 -17.13 -1.59
CA THR A 27 6.77 -18.52 -1.17
C THR A 27 5.62 -19.49 -1.49
N ASP A 28 4.44 -18.98 -1.81
CA ASP A 28 3.24 -19.75 -2.18
C ASP A 28 3.17 -20.06 -3.69
N VAL A 29 4.31 -20.11 -4.39
CA VAL A 29 4.41 -20.83 -5.68
C VAL A 29 4.45 -22.34 -5.46
N SER A 30 3.49 -22.87 -4.70
CA SER A 30 3.31 -24.30 -4.48
C SER A 30 2.20 -24.85 -5.37
N ASP A 31 2.62 -25.56 -6.42
CA ASP A 31 1.96 -26.70 -7.08
C ASP A 31 0.45 -26.59 -7.43
N PRO A 32 0.05 -26.57 -8.72
CA PRO A 32 -1.35 -26.63 -9.12
C PRO A 32 -1.93 -28.03 -8.89
N GLY A 33 -2.22 -28.35 -7.63
CA GLY A 33 -2.64 -29.69 -7.24
C GLY A 33 -3.32 -29.77 -5.88
N GLY A 34 -4.62 -29.43 -5.80
CA GLY A 34 -5.47 -30.10 -4.81
C GLY A 34 -6.59 -29.30 -4.13
N ASN A 35 -7.75 -29.31 -4.80
CA ASN A 35 -9.12 -29.34 -4.26
C ASN A 35 -9.76 -28.05 -3.65
N PRO A 36 -10.98 -27.66 -4.12
CA PRO A 36 -11.81 -26.65 -3.49
C PRO A 36 -12.67 -27.29 -2.40
N SER A 37 -12.47 -26.89 -1.16
CA SER A 37 -13.46 -27.10 -0.11
C SER A 37 -13.63 -25.80 0.65
N ASP A 38 -14.70 -25.10 0.24
CA ASP A 38 -15.60 -24.28 1.05
C ASP A 38 -15.33 -24.36 2.56
N ASP A 39 -14.89 -23.24 3.15
CA ASP A 39 -15.04 -22.99 4.58
C ASP A 39 -15.69 -21.61 4.74
N GLU A 40 -16.96 -21.66 5.10
CA GLU A 40 -17.86 -20.54 5.32
C GLU A 40 -17.44 -19.84 6.63
N VAL A 41 -16.65 -18.76 6.57
CA VAL A 41 -16.27 -18.02 7.78
C VAL A 41 -17.36 -17.01 8.16
N PRO A 42 -18.04 -17.13 9.32
CA PRO A 42 -18.95 -16.10 9.78
C PRO A 42 -18.18 -14.84 10.20
N ALA A 43 -18.64 -13.70 9.72
CA ALA A 43 -18.13 -12.36 9.99
C ALA A 43 -18.38 -11.94 11.46
N ALA A 44 -17.50 -12.33 12.38
CA ALA A 44 -17.21 -11.64 13.65
C ALA A 44 -16.21 -12.48 14.48
N LEU A 45 -15.14 -11.85 14.98
CA LEU A 45 -14.01 -12.41 15.75
C LEU A 45 -12.84 -13.01 14.95
N GLN A 46 -12.09 -12.15 14.27
CA GLN A 46 -10.65 -12.37 14.06
C GLN A 46 -9.86 -11.15 14.56
N GLU A 47 -10.24 -10.61 15.73
CA GLU A 47 -9.38 -9.65 16.43
C GLU A 47 -8.06 -10.35 16.81
N LEU A 48 -6.97 -9.89 16.20
CA LEU A 48 -5.59 -9.97 16.70
C LEU A 48 -4.88 -11.34 16.67
N SER A 49 -4.71 -11.93 15.48
CA SER A 49 -3.66 -12.96 15.28
C SER A 49 -2.98 -12.82 13.92
N GLY A 50 -2.04 -11.87 13.85
CA GLY A 50 -0.75 -12.02 13.16
C GLY A 50 -0.67 -11.98 11.63
N ASP A 51 -1.69 -12.44 10.90
CA ASP A 51 -1.59 -12.67 9.46
C ASP A 51 -2.79 -12.06 8.73
N LEU A 52 -2.73 -10.77 8.41
CA LEU A 52 -3.72 -10.15 7.53
C LEU A 52 -3.68 -10.84 6.16
N THR A 53 -4.85 -11.17 5.63
CA THR A 53 -4.96 -11.75 4.29
C THR A 53 -4.83 -10.65 3.23
N ARG A 54 -4.62 -11.02 1.96
CA ARG A 54 -4.66 -10.06 0.85
C ARG A 54 -5.94 -9.24 0.85
N ALA A 55 -7.08 -9.87 1.15
CA ALA A 55 -8.38 -9.20 1.22
C ALA A 55 -8.40 -8.13 2.34
N GLU A 56 -7.83 -8.42 3.51
CA GLU A 56 -7.77 -7.47 4.63
C GLU A 56 -6.89 -6.25 4.29
N ILE A 57 -5.72 -6.46 3.66
CA ILE A 57 -4.86 -5.35 3.23
C ILE A 57 -5.55 -4.51 2.15
N VAL A 58 -6.28 -5.17 1.24
CA VAL A 58 -7.11 -4.47 0.26
C VAL A 58 -8.15 -3.61 0.98
N GLN A 59 -8.90 -4.17 1.92
CA GLN A 59 -9.90 -3.40 2.66
C GLN A 59 -9.29 -2.26 3.47
N GLU A 60 -8.10 -2.45 4.06
CA GLU A 60 -7.40 -1.41 4.81
C GLU A 60 -7.02 -0.21 3.92
N ILE A 61 -6.47 -0.48 2.73
CA ILE A 61 -6.12 0.58 1.76
C ILE A 61 -7.39 1.24 1.20
N GLU A 62 -8.41 0.46 0.86
CA GLU A 62 -9.68 0.99 0.31
C GLU A 62 -10.51 1.74 1.37
N ALA A 63 -10.27 1.49 2.66
CA ALA A 63 -10.87 2.25 3.75
C ALA A 63 -10.24 3.63 3.96
N LEU A 64 -9.08 3.90 3.36
CA LEU A 64 -8.45 5.22 3.35
C LEU A 64 -9.27 6.19 2.49
N ASN A 65 -9.23 7.47 2.84
CA ASN A 65 -9.87 8.51 2.03
C ASN A 65 -9.16 8.67 0.67
N ASP A 66 -9.85 9.24 -0.32
CA ASP A 66 -9.27 9.45 -1.67
C ASP A 66 -7.91 10.16 -1.62
N ASP A 67 -7.76 11.23 -0.83
CA ASP A 67 -6.48 11.94 -0.70
C ASP A 67 -5.37 11.07 -0.10
N GLN A 68 -5.71 10.14 0.80
CA GLN A 68 -4.74 9.21 1.38
C GLN A 68 -4.33 8.14 0.37
N GLN A 69 -5.29 7.60 -0.39
CA GLN A 69 -5.00 6.66 -1.48
C GLN A 69 -4.13 7.32 -2.57
N ASP A 70 -4.48 8.55 -2.97
CA ASP A 70 -3.72 9.34 -3.92
C ASP A 70 -2.28 9.60 -3.41
N ALA A 71 -2.13 9.89 -2.12
CA ALA A 71 -0.83 10.08 -1.48
C ALA A 71 0.01 8.79 -1.46
N LEU A 72 -0.58 7.62 -1.21
CA LEU A 72 0.13 6.34 -1.30
C LEU A 72 0.66 6.08 -2.71
N VAL A 73 -0.15 6.34 -3.73
CA VAL A 73 0.27 6.19 -5.13
C VAL A 73 1.38 7.18 -5.48
N ALA A 74 1.30 8.42 -5.00
CA ALA A 74 2.33 9.42 -5.20
C ALA A 74 3.66 9.03 -4.52
N LEU A 75 3.62 8.55 -3.27
CA LEU A 75 4.79 8.03 -2.56
C LEU A 75 5.42 6.86 -3.29
N TYR A 76 4.59 5.92 -3.75
CA TYR A 76 5.03 4.80 -4.57
C TYR A 76 5.78 5.26 -5.85
N TRP A 77 5.25 6.25 -6.58
CA TRP A 77 5.94 6.80 -7.77
C TRP A 77 7.26 7.50 -7.42
N ILE A 78 7.33 8.20 -6.29
CA ILE A 78 8.56 8.87 -5.84
C ILE A 78 9.63 7.86 -5.43
N GLY A 79 9.25 6.82 -4.70
CA GLY A 79 10.18 5.74 -4.35
C GLY A 79 10.67 4.97 -5.56
N ARG A 80 9.79 4.70 -6.53
CA ARG A 80 10.17 4.06 -7.80
C ARG A 80 11.09 4.95 -8.67
N GLY A 81 11.13 6.26 -8.41
CA GLY A 81 11.91 7.24 -9.16
C GLY A 81 11.20 7.80 -10.40
N ASP A 82 9.88 7.63 -10.50
CA ASP A 82 9.07 8.22 -11.56
C ASP A 82 8.70 9.68 -11.31
N ALA A 83 8.81 10.12 -10.05
CA ALA A 83 8.58 11.48 -9.63
C ALA A 83 9.63 11.89 -8.59
N GLU A 84 9.88 13.18 -8.48
CA GLU A 84 10.76 13.73 -7.44
C GLU A 84 9.95 14.25 -6.24
N PRO A 85 10.54 14.29 -5.03
CA PRO A 85 9.88 14.85 -3.84
C PRO A 85 9.40 16.29 -4.04
N GLN A 86 10.15 17.11 -4.79
CA GLN A 86 9.80 18.49 -5.09
C GLN A 86 8.56 18.61 -5.99
N GLU A 87 8.19 17.53 -6.69
CA GLU A 87 7.03 17.47 -7.58
C GLU A 87 5.76 16.96 -6.88
N TRP A 88 5.79 16.74 -5.56
CA TRP A 88 4.69 16.18 -4.76
C TRP A 88 3.28 16.63 -5.17
N ASN A 89 3.05 17.95 -5.22
CA ASN A 89 1.75 18.51 -5.56
C ASN A 89 1.26 18.10 -6.96
N SER A 90 2.17 18.08 -7.94
CA SER A 90 1.88 17.62 -9.30
C SER A 90 1.66 16.11 -9.33
N THR A 91 2.45 15.35 -8.57
CA THR A 91 2.38 13.90 -8.46
C THR A 91 1.06 13.44 -7.85
N ILE A 92 0.61 14.04 -6.74
CA ILE A 92 -0.73 13.79 -6.16
C ILE A 92 -1.82 14.12 -7.18
N THR A 93 -1.72 15.28 -7.84
CA THR A 93 -2.74 15.69 -8.82
C THR A 93 -2.83 14.69 -9.98
N LEU A 94 -1.70 14.09 -10.36
CA LEU A 94 -1.66 13.03 -11.35
C LEU A 94 -2.20 11.70 -10.80
N ALA A 95 -1.89 11.35 -9.55
CA ALA A 95 -2.42 10.17 -8.87
C ALA A 95 -3.94 10.22 -8.83
N ARG A 96 -4.51 11.34 -8.36
CA ARG A 96 -5.96 11.61 -8.35
C ARG A 96 -6.61 11.50 -9.73
N GLN A 97 -5.94 11.98 -10.77
CA GLN A 97 -6.47 11.86 -12.15
C GLN A 97 -6.42 10.42 -12.68
N ARG A 98 -5.47 9.62 -12.19
CA ARG A 98 -5.30 8.20 -12.55
C ARG A 98 -5.97 7.25 -11.56
N HIS A 99 -6.66 7.80 -10.55
CA HIS A 99 -7.38 7.04 -9.56
C HIS A 99 -8.62 6.42 -10.22
N GLU A 100 -8.43 5.24 -10.80
CA GLU A 100 -9.45 4.46 -11.48
C GLU A 100 -9.44 3.03 -10.95
N GLY A 101 -10.55 2.59 -10.37
CA GLY A 101 -10.68 1.25 -9.79
C GLY A 101 -10.11 1.17 -8.38
N SER A 102 -9.66 -0.02 -7.97
CA SER A 102 -9.09 -0.24 -6.64
C SER A 102 -7.62 0.18 -6.59
N THR A 103 -7.32 1.19 -5.77
CA THR A 103 -5.94 1.61 -5.49
C THR A 103 -5.15 0.48 -4.85
N ALA A 104 -5.80 -0.29 -3.97
CA ALA A 104 -5.16 -1.42 -3.32
C ALA A 104 -4.71 -2.50 -4.31
N GLU A 105 -5.56 -2.86 -5.28
CA GLU A 105 -5.21 -3.81 -6.33
C GLU A 105 -4.05 -3.29 -7.19
N TYR A 106 -4.06 -2.00 -7.54
CA TYR A 106 -2.97 -1.37 -8.28
C TYR A 106 -1.63 -1.45 -7.54
N LEU A 107 -1.62 -1.11 -6.24
CA LEU A 107 -0.41 -1.14 -5.42
C LEU A 107 0.08 -2.58 -5.21
N LEU A 108 -0.80 -3.48 -4.78
CA LEU A 108 -0.45 -4.88 -4.48
C LEU A 108 -0.16 -5.74 -5.71
N ALA A 109 -0.37 -5.23 -6.93
CA ALA A 109 0.13 -5.85 -8.16
C ALA A 109 1.66 -5.73 -8.28
N HIS A 110 2.30 -4.87 -7.48
CA HIS A 110 3.74 -4.63 -7.52
C HIS A 110 4.40 -5.24 -6.28
N PRO A 111 5.31 -6.22 -6.43
CA PRO A 111 5.90 -6.94 -5.29
C PRO A 111 6.82 -6.06 -4.43
N LEU A 112 7.38 -5.00 -5.00
CA LEU A 112 8.27 -4.05 -4.31
C LEU A 112 7.54 -2.79 -3.82
N VAL A 113 6.20 -2.77 -3.87
CA VAL A 113 5.42 -1.62 -3.40
C VAL A 113 5.70 -1.21 -1.96
N PRO A 114 5.89 -2.10 -0.95
CA PRO A 114 6.19 -1.66 0.41
C PRO A 114 7.51 -0.90 0.47
N ASP A 115 8.56 -1.46 -0.13
CA ASP A 115 9.89 -0.84 -0.18
C ASP A 115 9.87 0.48 -0.96
N GLN A 116 9.09 0.58 -2.04
CA GLN A 116 8.97 1.80 -2.82
C GLN A 116 8.18 2.89 -2.08
N ILE A 117 7.11 2.56 -1.36
CA ILE A 117 6.40 3.55 -0.53
C ILE A 117 7.31 4.03 0.60
N GLU A 118 8.03 3.12 1.26
CA GLU A 118 9.02 3.43 2.31
C GLU A 118 10.11 4.37 1.79
N GLU A 119 10.71 4.05 0.64
CA GLU A 119 11.75 4.88 0.02
C GLU A 119 11.21 6.25 -0.42
N GLY A 120 9.98 6.30 -0.95
CA GLY A 120 9.32 7.56 -1.30
C GLY A 120 9.10 8.46 -0.08
N TRP A 121 8.68 7.88 1.03
CA TRP A 121 8.50 8.58 2.30
C TRP A 121 9.82 9.10 2.87
N GLU A 122 10.89 8.29 2.83
CA GLU A 122 12.22 8.70 3.27
C GLU A 122 12.75 9.87 2.42
N LYS A 123 12.66 9.77 1.10
CA LYS A 123 13.07 10.87 0.19
C LYS A 123 12.31 12.16 0.47
N MET A 124 11.01 12.07 0.77
CA MET A 124 10.21 13.23 1.16
C MET A 124 10.73 13.85 2.47
N ARG A 125 11.08 13.05 3.50
CA ARG A 125 11.71 13.56 4.73
C ARG A 125 13.05 14.23 4.46
N GLU A 126 13.90 13.60 3.65
CA GLU A 126 15.24 14.11 3.35
C GLU A 126 15.20 15.41 2.55
N SER A 127 14.23 15.54 1.64
CA SER A 127 14.05 16.76 0.84
C SER A 127 13.59 17.96 1.67
N GLY A 128 13.13 17.75 2.91
CA GLY A 128 12.57 18.81 3.76
C GLY A 128 11.21 19.32 3.30
N GLU A 129 10.54 18.60 2.39
CA GLU A 129 9.20 18.93 1.95
C GLU A 129 8.12 18.49 2.95
N LEU A 130 8.45 17.56 3.87
CA LEU A 130 7.56 17.15 4.96
C LEU A 130 7.65 18.12 6.14
N GLU A 131 6.49 18.52 6.65
CA GLU A 131 6.36 19.22 7.93
C GLU A 131 5.97 18.24 9.05
#